data_AF-A0A9W9AD80-F1
#
_entry.id   AF-A0A9W9AD80-F1
#
_cell.length_a   1.000
_cell.length_b   1.000
_cell.length_c   1.000
_cell.angle_alpha   90.00
_cell.angle_beta   90.00
_cell.angle_gamma   90.00
#
_symmetry.space_group_name_H-M   'P 1'
#
loop_
_entity.id
_entity.type
_entity.pdbx_description
1 polymer ?
#
loop_
_entity_poly.entity_id
_entity_poly.type
_entity_poly.pdbx_seq_one_letter_code
_entity_poly.pdbx_strand_id
1 'polypeptide(L)'
;MARRRTLFILLSVLGLFLVGTVVVLSSITYYLSIDPSAYLTTDEVPILGGHTRWNASEHGQKERIPRILHQTWRTETLPQRWKGISRECRDMMPDYEYMLWTDDSSREFIAEHYPWFLDTFNDYTYAIQRADAIRYFVLYHYGGVYLDLDIGCLHPLDPLLVYPVILPKTIPVGVSNDLMFAEKGHPFLAQTIHNLVTFDHDWILNYPTVMFSTGPMFLSAQYGIYISSHAGAQGDPVRILPKSLYGKNAKEGEAPDSFFSHFYGSSWHADDAAFIGFLGHWGKVLLWIGLIILIGGVAMMVIPGKQRRYTLRRIGGYDVLFPRWSSRTGQWHFHLPRSEAPSQSDSIPTSPTYTDGYDDERLPFDMRPVSPASTESSFAGDQLAGRSSPLTETFRRVRNRVAAFAHAIPDEVPRTPHRPRRHRSSRGYLFFLPAIFTTQSSDLEAGPEPPVP
;
A
#
# COMPACT_ATOMS: atom_id res chain seq x y z
N MET A 1 -22.42 -9.55 -22.90
CA MET A 1 -20.96 -9.74 -22.72
C MET A 1 -20.30 -8.56 -22.00
N ALA A 2 -20.47 -7.30 -22.46
CA ALA A 2 -19.84 -6.10 -21.87
C ALA A 2 -19.83 -6.07 -20.32
N ARG A 3 -20.99 -6.17 -19.66
CA ARG A 3 -21.11 -6.14 -18.17
C ARG A 3 -20.25 -7.17 -17.44
N ARG A 4 -19.98 -8.36 -18.02
CA ARG A 4 -19.04 -9.35 -17.45
C ARG A 4 -17.58 -8.91 -17.65
N ARG A 5 -17.22 -8.34 -18.81
CA ARG A 5 -15.87 -7.79 -19.03
C ARG A 5 -15.58 -6.62 -18.09
N THR A 6 -16.52 -5.69 -17.91
CA THR A 6 -16.39 -4.58 -16.96
C THR A 6 -16.22 -5.07 -15.52
N LEU A 7 -17.04 -6.02 -15.06
CA LEU A 7 -16.89 -6.60 -13.72
C LEU A 7 -15.55 -7.34 -13.55
N PHE A 8 -15.07 -8.03 -14.58
CA PHE A 8 -13.77 -8.69 -14.55
C PHE A 8 -12.64 -7.68 -14.38
N ILE A 9 -12.63 -6.62 -15.21
CA ILE A 9 -11.62 -5.54 -15.13
C ILE A 9 -11.62 -4.90 -13.74
N LEU A 10 -12.79 -4.58 -13.18
CA LEU A 10 -12.89 -3.99 -11.83
C LEU A 10 -12.35 -4.94 -10.74
N LEU A 11 -12.64 -6.25 -10.83
CA LEU A 11 -12.11 -7.25 -9.89
C LEU A 11 -10.60 -7.46 -10.07
N SER A 12 -10.08 -7.41 -11.30
CA SER A 12 -8.65 -7.48 -11.57
C SER A 12 -7.90 -6.26 -11.02
N VAL A 13 -8.45 -5.05 -11.20
CA VAL A 13 -7.89 -3.81 -10.64
C VAL A 13 -7.92 -3.85 -9.11
N LEU A 14 -9.04 -4.28 -8.50
CA LEU A 14 -9.15 -4.46 -7.05
C LEU A 14 -8.15 -5.50 -6.54
N GLY A 15 -8.00 -6.64 -7.21
CA GLY A 15 -7.05 -7.69 -6.86
C GLY A 15 -5.59 -7.20 -6.92
N LEU A 16 -5.22 -6.51 -8.01
CA LEU A 16 -3.90 -5.88 -8.15
C LEU A 16 -3.63 -4.84 -7.06
N PHE A 17 -4.63 -4.01 -6.73
CA PHE A 17 -4.51 -3.01 -5.66
C PHE A 17 -4.31 -3.66 -4.28
N LEU A 18 -5.10 -4.69 -3.95
CA LEU A 18 -4.97 -5.41 -2.67
C LEU A 18 -3.60 -6.12 -2.56
N VAL A 19 -3.18 -6.84 -3.60
CA VAL A 19 -1.87 -7.53 -3.63
C VAL A 19 -0.73 -6.51 -3.56
N GLY A 20 -0.79 -5.43 -4.35
CA GLY A 20 0.21 -4.36 -4.33
C GLY A 20 0.32 -3.71 -2.96
N THR A 21 -0.81 -3.43 -2.30
CA THR A 21 -0.84 -2.87 -0.94
C THR A 21 -0.20 -3.81 0.08
N VAL A 22 -0.51 -5.11 0.04
CA VAL A 22 0.10 -6.11 0.94
C VAL A 22 1.61 -6.25 0.69
N VAL A 23 2.05 -6.25 -0.57
CA VAL A 23 3.47 -6.31 -0.93
C VAL A 23 4.20 -5.06 -0.41
N VAL A 24 3.69 -3.86 -0.68
CA VAL A 24 4.30 -2.59 -0.23
C VAL A 24 4.38 -2.53 1.30
N LEU A 25 3.29 -2.81 2.02
CA LEU A 25 3.29 -2.77 3.49
C LEU A 25 4.20 -3.84 4.09
N SER A 26 4.24 -5.05 3.53
CA SER A 26 5.17 -6.11 3.96
C SER A 26 6.63 -5.72 3.70
N SER A 27 6.94 -5.13 2.54
CA SER A 27 8.28 -4.64 2.21
C SER A 27 8.72 -3.52 3.15
N ILE A 28 7.88 -2.50 3.38
CA ILE A 28 8.16 -1.42 4.34
C ILE A 28 8.41 -1.99 5.74
N THR A 29 7.56 -2.93 6.18
CA THR A 29 7.70 -3.57 7.50
C THR A 29 8.99 -4.38 7.62
N TYR A 30 9.41 -5.05 6.54
CA TYR A 30 10.65 -5.83 6.50
C TYR A 30 11.90 -4.94 6.46
N TYR A 31 11.96 -3.96 5.56
CA TYR A 31 13.14 -3.10 5.38
C TYR A 31 13.33 -2.07 6.50
N LEU A 32 12.27 -1.68 7.20
CA LEU A 32 12.33 -0.81 8.39
C LEU A 32 12.16 -1.60 9.69
N SER A 33 12.36 -2.92 9.66
CA SER A 33 12.46 -3.71 10.88
C SER A 33 13.76 -3.38 11.61
N ILE A 34 13.67 -3.32 12.93
CA ILE A 34 14.81 -3.05 13.82
C ILE A 34 15.26 -4.38 14.40
N ASP A 35 16.56 -4.67 14.33
CA ASP A 35 17.16 -5.85 14.94
C ASP A 35 16.90 -5.87 16.46
N PRO A 36 16.39 -6.98 17.03
CA PRO A 36 16.16 -7.10 18.47
C PRO A 36 17.38 -6.80 19.35
N SER A 37 18.60 -7.02 18.86
CA SER A 37 19.85 -6.73 19.59
C SER A 37 20.21 -5.24 19.68
N ALA A 38 19.61 -4.38 18.84
CA ALA A 38 19.85 -2.94 18.88
C ALA A 38 19.14 -2.25 20.05
N TYR A 39 18.08 -2.85 20.60
CA TYR A 39 17.29 -2.28 21.69
C TYR A 39 18.08 -2.23 23.01
N LEU A 40 17.93 -1.13 23.75
CA LEU A 40 18.39 -1.02 25.15
C LEU A 40 17.48 -1.82 26.08
N THR A 41 18.05 -2.42 27.14
CA THR A 41 17.29 -3.07 28.22
C THR A 41 17.28 -2.22 29.50
N THR A 42 16.37 -2.53 30.43
CA THR A 42 16.35 -1.92 31.78
C THR A 42 17.62 -2.21 32.58
N ASP A 43 18.27 -3.35 32.32
CA ASP A 43 19.50 -3.76 33.00
C ASP A 43 20.73 -3.00 32.47
N GLU A 44 20.68 -2.56 31.21
CA GLU A 44 21.71 -1.75 30.58
C GLU A 44 21.67 -0.26 31.02
N VAL A 45 20.49 0.28 31.29
CA VAL A 45 20.29 1.70 31.67
C VAL A 45 19.51 1.81 32.98
N PRO A 46 20.21 1.73 34.14
CA PRO A 46 19.57 1.68 35.44
C PRO A 46 18.91 3.01 35.81
N ILE A 47 17.68 2.94 36.32
CA ILE A 47 16.96 4.09 36.88
C ILE A 47 17.25 4.18 38.37
N LEU A 48 17.90 5.26 38.79
CA LEU A 48 18.19 5.53 40.20
C LEU A 48 17.04 6.27 40.87
N GLY A 49 16.74 5.90 42.11
CA GLY A 49 15.71 6.56 42.92
C GLY A 49 16.14 7.94 43.43
N GLY A 50 15.18 8.87 43.45
CA GLY A 50 15.35 10.21 44.02
C GLY A 50 16.19 11.14 43.13
N HIS A 51 17.00 12.00 43.75
CA HIS A 51 17.88 12.96 43.06
C HIS A 51 19.28 12.39 42.77
N THR A 52 19.44 11.07 42.86
CA THR A 52 20.73 10.39 42.68
C THR A 52 21.11 10.39 41.21
N ARG A 53 22.28 10.96 40.88
CA ARG A 53 22.82 10.95 39.51
C ARG A 53 23.66 9.71 39.28
N TRP A 54 23.61 9.17 38.07
CA TRP A 54 24.42 8.03 37.66
C TRP A 54 25.75 8.52 37.10
N ASN A 55 26.85 7.80 37.38
CA ASN A 55 28.20 8.21 37.03
C ASN A 55 28.92 7.12 36.23
N ALA A 56 29.19 7.39 34.95
CA ALA A 56 29.86 6.44 34.05
C ALA A 56 31.22 5.96 34.60
N SER A 57 31.96 6.82 35.29
CA SER A 57 33.31 6.52 35.77
C SER A 57 33.32 5.44 36.86
N GLU A 58 32.27 5.39 37.70
CA GLU A 58 32.11 4.37 38.76
C GLU A 58 31.86 2.98 38.17
N HIS A 59 31.37 2.91 36.93
CA HIS A 59 31.14 1.68 36.17
C HIS A 59 32.27 1.37 35.17
N GLY A 60 33.38 2.13 35.18
CA GLY A 60 34.49 1.96 34.23
C GLY A 60 34.13 2.36 32.78
N GLN A 61 33.05 3.13 32.61
CA GLN A 61 32.58 3.62 31.32
C GLN A 61 32.92 5.10 31.14
N LYS A 62 32.74 5.61 29.92
CA LYS A 62 32.95 7.02 29.58
C LYS A 62 31.74 7.54 28.82
N GLU A 63 31.29 8.74 29.18
CA GLU A 63 30.27 9.47 28.42
C GLU A 63 30.78 9.84 27.02
N ARG A 64 29.93 9.60 26.04
CA ARG A 64 30.17 9.82 24.60
C ARG A 64 29.29 10.94 24.07
N ILE A 65 28.02 10.93 24.47
CA ILE A 65 27.06 12.01 24.20
C ILE A 65 27.37 13.16 25.17
N PRO A 66 27.66 14.38 24.67
CA PRO A 66 27.84 15.56 25.51
C PRO A 66 26.60 15.90 26.33
N ARG A 67 26.78 16.49 27.52
CA ARG A 67 25.70 17.00 28.38
C ARG A 67 25.14 18.32 27.84
N ILE A 68 24.48 18.26 26.68
CA ILE A 68 23.85 19.40 26.01
C ILE A 68 22.41 19.01 25.64
N LEU A 69 21.44 19.85 26.01
CA LEU A 69 20.02 19.67 25.77
C LEU A 69 19.54 20.65 24.69
N HIS A 70 19.24 20.12 23.51
CA HIS A 70 18.76 20.86 22.34
C HIS A 70 17.23 20.79 22.26
N GLN A 71 16.58 21.95 22.09
CA GLN A 71 15.16 22.04 21.75
C GLN A 71 14.97 23.03 20.61
N THR A 72 13.93 22.87 19.79
CA THR A 72 13.55 23.85 18.75
C THR A 72 12.25 24.56 19.10
N TRP A 73 12.18 25.85 18.81
CA TRP A 73 10.94 26.61 18.75
C TRP A 73 11.04 27.69 17.68
N ARG A 74 9.96 28.44 17.40
CA ARG A 74 10.02 29.52 16.40
C ARG A 74 10.81 30.73 16.89
N THR A 75 10.76 31.00 18.19
CA THR A 75 11.32 32.21 18.83
C THR A 75 11.87 31.89 20.22
N GLU A 76 12.60 32.83 20.83
CA GLU A 76 13.13 32.67 22.21
C GLU A 76 12.04 32.48 23.29
N THR A 77 10.79 32.84 23.00
CA THR A 77 9.68 32.73 23.95
C THR A 77 8.89 31.45 23.75
N LEU A 78 9.18 30.45 24.59
CA LEU A 78 8.42 29.20 24.63
C LEU A 78 6.94 29.43 25.03
N PRO A 79 5.98 28.68 24.45
CA PRO A 79 4.57 28.76 24.84
C PRO A 79 4.36 28.34 26.29
N GLN A 80 3.41 28.98 26.97
CA GLN A 80 3.14 28.72 28.39
C GLN A 80 2.83 27.23 28.70
N ARG A 81 2.23 26.50 27.75
CA ARG A 81 1.95 25.05 27.86
C ARG A 81 3.22 24.19 27.93
N TRP A 82 4.28 24.59 27.23
CA TRP A 82 5.54 23.83 27.13
C TRP A 82 6.64 24.34 28.06
N LYS A 83 6.53 25.61 28.51
CA LYS A 83 7.50 26.27 29.38
C LYS A 83 7.72 25.57 30.74
N GLY A 84 6.71 24.86 31.25
CA GLY A 84 6.84 24.01 32.44
C GLY A 84 7.66 22.75 32.15
N ILE A 85 7.20 21.94 31.19
CA ILE A 85 7.82 20.67 30.76
C ILE A 85 9.31 20.85 30.37
N SER A 86 9.62 21.86 29.54
CA SER A 86 10.99 22.23 29.18
C SER A 86 11.84 22.68 30.38
N ARG A 87 11.23 23.27 31.42
CA ARG A 87 11.95 23.64 32.64
C ARG A 87 12.22 22.43 33.52
N GLU A 88 11.24 21.54 33.71
CA GLU A 88 11.38 20.35 34.54
C GLU A 88 12.57 19.48 34.12
N CYS A 89 12.76 19.27 32.80
CA CYS A 89 13.97 18.61 32.27
C CYS A 89 15.29 19.31 32.66
N ARG A 90 15.33 20.65 32.64
CA ARG A 90 16.54 21.44 32.95
C ARG A 90 16.81 21.53 34.45
N ASP A 91 15.78 21.73 35.25
CA ASP A 91 15.89 21.75 36.71
C ASP A 91 16.34 20.38 37.26
N MET A 92 15.99 19.28 36.56
CA MET A 92 16.49 17.93 36.83
C MET A 92 17.95 17.70 36.39
N MET A 93 18.41 18.43 35.37
CA MET A 93 19.73 18.33 34.75
C MET A 93 20.47 19.67 34.72
N PRO A 94 20.76 20.30 35.88
CA PRO A 94 21.32 21.66 35.95
C PRO A 94 22.78 21.75 35.48
N ASP A 95 23.41 20.60 35.28
CA ASP A 95 24.76 20.39 34.78
C ASP A 95 24.84 20.23 33.25
N TYR A 96 23.69 20.17 32.56
CA TYR A 96 23.62 20.13 31.10
C TYR A 96 23.52 21.56 30.56
N GLU A 97 24.27 21.85 29.49
CA GLU A 97 24.08 23.07 28.72
C GLU A 97 22.71 23.04 28.01
N TYR A 98 22.02 24.17 27.90
CA TYR A 98 20.73 24.27 27.22
C TYR A 98 20.80 25.17 26.00
N MET A 99 20.44 24.63 24.84
CA MET A 99 20.40 25.36 23.57
C MET A 99 18.98 25.34 23.00
N LEU A 100 18.35 26.51 22.94
CA LEU A 100 17.11 26.73 22.19
C LEU A 100 17.46 27.20 20.77
N TRP A 101 16.96 26.48 19.78
CA TRP A 101 17.14 26.79 18.37
C TRP A 101 15.87 27.45 17.84
N THR A 102 15.98 28.71 17.43
CA THR A 102 14.88 29.50 16.87
C THR A 102 14.82 29.34 15.35
N ASP A 103 13.75 29.77 14.68
CA ASP A 103 13.69 29.73 13.21
C ASP A 103 14.87 30.53 12.60
N ASP A 104 15.19 31.68 13.20
CA ASP A 104 16.31 32.55 12.81
C ASP A 104 17.68 31.93 13.15
N SER A 105 17.93 31.52 14.41
CA SER A 105 19.24 30.99 14.81
C SER A 105 19.55 29.64 14.16
N SER A 106 18.54 28.83 13.85
CA SER A 106 18.67 27.62 13.04
C SER A 106 19.18 27.94 11.63
N ARG A 107 18.61 28.97 10.99
CA ARG A 107 18.99 29.38 9.64
C ARG A 107 20.40 29.98 9.61
N GLU A 108 20.74 30.82 10.58
CA GLU A 108 22.08 31.40 10.71
C GLU A 108 23.15 30.31 10.91
N PHE A 109 22.89 29.34 11.78
CA PHE A 109 23.77 28.19 12.01
C PHE A 109 24.00 27.34 10.76
N ILE A 110 22.96 27.08 9.96
CA ILE A 110 23.12 26.41 8.66
C ILE A 110 23.93 27.28 7.69
N ALA A 111 23.69 28.59 7.64
CA ALA A 111 24.44 29.50 6.78
C ALA A 111 25.93 29.58 7.13
N GLU A 112 26.28 29.56 8.43
CA GLU A 112 27.66 29.63 8.90
C GLU A 112 28.42 28.31 8.73
N HIS A 113 27.85 27.19 9.18
CA HIS A 113 28.58 25.91 9.26
C HIS A 113 28.28 24.93 8.12
N TYR A 114 27.13 25.06 7.46
CA TYR A 114 26.67 24.16 6.39
C TYR A 114 26.12 24.93 5.17
N PRO A 115 26.85 25.92 4.61
CA PRO A 115 26.33 26.79 3.55
C PRO A 115 25.89 26.02 2.29
N TRP A 116 26.44 24.83 2.05
CA TRP A 116 26.03 23.92 0.96
C TRP A 116 24.58 23.41 1.08
N PHE A 117 23.97 23.50 2.27
CA PHE A 117 22.60 23.08 2.55
C PHE A 117 21.62 24.25 2.71
N LEU A 118 22.13 25.49 2.73
CA LEU A 118 21.32 26.68 3.05
C LEU A 118 20.14 26.87 2.08
N ASP A 119 20.34 26.62 0.79
CA ASP A 119 19.30 26.77 -0.22
C ASP A 119 18.16 25.76 0.03
N THR A 120 18.48 24.46 0.15
CA THR A 120 17.50 23.41 0.52
C THR A 120 16.78 23.72 1.84
N PHE A 121 17.49 24.24 2.85
CA PHE A 121 16.88 24.61 4.13
C PHE A 121 15.86 25.76 3.99
N ASN A 122 16.16 26.76 3.15
CA ASN A 122 15.25 27.87 2.85
C ASN A 122 14.05 27.41 2.02
N ASP A 123 14.28 26.54 1.02
CA ASP A 123 13.29 26.11 0.03
C ASP A 123 12.25 25.12 0.59
N TYR A 124 12.49 24.50 1.75
CA TYR A 124 11.52 23.60 2.40
C TYR A 124 10.12 24.23 2.55
N THR A 125 9.13 23.59 1.93
CA THR A 125 7.71 24.02 1.90
C THR A 125 7.13 24.24 3.30
N TYR A 126 7.45 23.38 4.28
CA TYR A 126 6.87 23.42 5.62
C TYR A 126 7.91 23.74 6.70
N ALA A 127 7.57 24.63 7.64
CA ALA A 127 8.47 25.00 8.75
C ALA A 127 8.87 23.80 9.64
N ILE A 128 8.04 22.75 9.72
CA ILE A 128 8.38 21.51 10.43
C ILE A 128 9.53 20.74 9.74
N GLN A 129 9.70 20.83 8.41
CA GLN A 129 10.86 20.24 7.72
C GLN A 129 12.17 20.92 8.13
N ARG A 130 12.16 22.24 8.34
CA ARG A 130 13.33 22.96 8.91
C ARG A 130 13.62 22.53 10.35
N ALA A 131 12.60 22.36 11.19
CA ALA A 131 12.75 21.88 12.57
C ALA A 131 13.18 20.40 12.65
N ASP A 132 12.81 19.57 11.66
CA ASP A 132 13.33 18.22 11.47
C ASP A 132 14.76 18.21 10.93
N ALA A 133 15.12 19.10 10.02
CA ALA A 133 16.47 19.16 9.47
C ALA A 133 17.48 19.62 10.53
N ILE A 134 17.19 20.73 11.22
CA ILE A 134 18.14 21.35 12.17
C ILE A 134 18.54 20.41 13.30
N ARG A 135 17.62 19.57 13.82
CA ARG A 135 17.94 18.61 14.90
C ARG A 135 19.03 17.62 14.50
N TYR A 136 19.12 17.24 13.23
CA TYR A 136 20.20 16.40 12.71
C TYR A 136 21.54 17.14 12.64
N PHE A 137 21.54 18.39 12.18
CA PHE A 137 22.75 19.19 12.05
C PHE A 137 23.34 19.61 13.40
N VAL A 138 22.51 20.01 14.38
CA VAL A 138 23.01 20.41 15.71
C VAL A 138 23.57 19.21 16.47
N LEU A 139 22.90 18.05 16.41
CA LEU A 139 23.43 16.81 16.98
C LEU A 139 24.71 16.33 16.28
N TYR A 140 24.83 16.50 14.97
CA TYR A 140 26.09 16.19 14.28
C TYR A 140 27.23 17.13 14.72
N HIS A 141 26.93 18.44 14.84
CA HIS A 141 27.92 19.47 15.14
C HIS A 141 28.38 19.49 16.60
N TYR A 142 27.45 19.39 17.54
CA TYR A 142 27.71 19.50 18.98
C TYR A 142 27.69 18.16 19.69
N GLY A 143 27.03 17.14 19.13
CA GLY A 143 26.54 16.00 19.90
C GLY A 143 25.31 16.40 20.72
N GLY A 144 24.99 15.62 21.75
CA GLY A 144 24.03 15.96 22.78
C GLY A 144 22.72 15.20 22.70
N VAL A 145 21.70 15.76 23.34
CA VAL A 145 20.34 15.23 23.43
C VAL A 145 19.37 16.24 22.82
N TYR A 146 18.71 15.86 21.74
CA TYR A 146 17.57 16.60 21.20
C TYR A 146 16.27 16.03 21.74
N LEU A 147 15.33 16.90 22.14
CA LEU A 147 13.94 16.52 22.41
C LEU A 147 12.94 17.62 22.01
N ASP A 148 11.80 17.21 21.44
CA ASP A 148 10.68 18.10 21.15
C ASP A 148 10.04 18.66 22.46
N LEU A 149 9.41 19.83 22.37
CA LEU A 149 8.89 20.59 23.51
C LEU A 149 7.72 19.93 24.28
N ASP A 150 7.10 18.91 23.69
CA ASP A 150 6.01 18.11 24.26
C ASP A 150 6.50 16.77 24.86
N ILE A 151 7.81 16.62 25.03
CA ILE A 151 8.45 15.53 25.77
C ILE A 151 8.97 16.06 27.11
N GLY A 152 8.51 15.47 28.22
CA GLY A 152 9.01 15.74 29.57
C GLY A 152 9.96 14.66 30.07
N CYS A 153 10.80 15.00 31.04
CA CYS A 153 11.79 14.10 31.63
C CYS A 153 11.29 13.60 32.99
N LEU A 154 11.35 12.29 33.21
CA LEU A 154 10.99 11.64 34.47
C LEU A 154 12.23 11.26 35.31
N HIS A 155 13.35 10.99 34.64
CA HIS A 155 14.62 10.61 35.25
C HIS A 155 15.81 11.30 34.57
N PRO A 156 16.93 11.54 35.29
CA PRO A 156 18.16 12.03 34.69
C PRO A 156 18.66 11.11 33.58
N LEU A 157 19.15 11.70 32.49
CA LEU A 157 19.51 10.96 31.27
C LEU A 157 20.92 10.35 31.30
N ASP A 158 21.66 10.51 32.40
CA ASP A 158 23.08 10.14 32.53
C ASP A 158 23.42 8.69 32.12
N PRO A 159 22.62 7.64 32.45
CA PRO A 159 22.88 6.27 31.98
C PRO A 159 22.87 6.11 30.45
N LEU A 160 22.16 6.99 29.73
CA LEU A 160 22.05 6.97 28.28
C LEU A 160 23.28 7.59 27.58
N LEU A 161 24.11 8.36 28.30
CA LEU A 161 25.20 9.14 27.70
C LEU A 161 26.42 8.32 27.25
N VAL A 162 26.54 7.05 27.67
CA VAL A 162 27.67 6.17 27.31
C VAL A 162 27.55 5.52 25.93
N TYR A 163 26.39 5.65 25.27
CA TYR A 163 26.14 5.11 23.94
C TYR A 163 26.52 6.12 22.84
N PRO A 164 26.84 5.67 21.60
CA PRO A 164 27.21 6.57 20.51
C PRO A 164 26.00 7.34 19.96
N VAL A 165 24.87 6.66 19.73
CA VAL A 165 23.61 7.23 19.24
C VAL A 165 22.46 6.43 19.83
N ILE A 166 21.40 7.11 20.26
CA ILE A 166 20.15 6.47 20.71
C ILE A 166 18.97 7.10 19.97
N LEU A 167 18.13 6.24 19.36
CA LEU A 167 16.89 6.64 18.68
C LEU A 167 15.69 5.90 19.30
N PRO A 168 14.56 6.56 19.59
CA PRO A 168 13.35 5.92 20.06
C PRO A 168 12.67 5.10 18.96
N LYS A 169 12.07 3.96 19.34
CA LYS A 169 11.20 3.19 18.45
C LYS A 169 9.92 3.97 18.12
N THR A 170 9.51 4.00 16.86
CA THR A 170 8.19 4.51 16.45
C THR A 170 7.20 3.42 16.05
N ILE A 171 5.95 3.81 15.80
CA ILE A 171 4.82 2.96 15.39
C ILE A 171 4.29 3.51 14.06
N PRO A 172 4.04 2.68 13.03
CA PRO A 172 4.03 1.22 13.05
C PRO A 172 5.42 0.55 13.01
N VAL A 173 6.42 1.17 12.38
CA VAL A 173 7.77 0.59 12.17
C VAL A 173 8.84 1.69 12.16
N GLY A 174 10.11 1.31 12.38
CA GLY A 174 11.24 2.23 12.36
C GLY A 174 11.45 3.01 13.67
N VAL A 175 12.10 4.18 13.53
CA VAL A 175 12.53 5.08 14.61
C VAL A 175 11.83 6.44 14.53
N SER A 176 11.70 7.13 15.66
CA SER A 176 11.22 8.52 15.72
C SER A 176 12.40 9.50 15.74
N ASN A 177 12.15 10.74 15.30
CA ASN A 177 13.12 11.84 15.31
C ASN A 177 12.81 12.91 16.36
N ASP A 178 11.79 12.71 17.20
CA ASP A 178 11.30 13.64 18.23
C ASP A 178 12.14 13.66 19.52
N LEU A 179 12.89 12.59 19.78
CA LEU A 179 13.93 12.48 20.80
C LEU A 179 15.12 11.80 20.13
N MET A 180 16.33 12.32 20.29
CA MET A 180 17.54 11.74 19.69
C MET A 180 18.77 12.05 20.55
N PHE A 181 19.65 11.06 20.72
CA PHE A 181 20.95 11.23 21.36
C PHE A 181 22.05 10.96 20.35
N ALA A 182 23.14 11.73 20.37
CA ALA A 182 24.32 11.45 19.57
C ALA A 182 25.61 11.97 20.19
N GLU A 183 26.70 11.23 19.99
CA GLU A 183 28.04 11.79 20.09
C GLU A 183 28.34 12.71 18.91
N LYS A 184 29.19 13.71 19.15
CA LYS A 184 29.61 14.69 18.15
C LYS A 184 30.28 14.01 16.96
N GLY A 185 29.85 14.34 15.75
CA GLY A 185 30.47 13.88 14.51
C GLY A 185 30.14 12.43 14.09
N HIS A 186 29.18 11.75 14.75
CA HIS A 186 28.91 10.33 14.49
C HIS A 186 28.53 10.06 13.00
N PRO A 187 29.11 9.03 12.34
CA PRO A 187 28.93 8.81 10.89
C PRO A 187 27.47 8.61 10.43
N PHE A 188 26.62 8.02 11.27
CA PHE A 188 25.17 7.92 11.01
C PHE A 188 24.53 9.29 10.75
N LEU A 189 24.88 10.31 11.55
CA LEU A 189 24.33 11.66 11.36
C LEU A 189 24.95 12.35 10.16
N ALA A 190 26.24 12.12 9.85
CA ALA A 190 26.85 12.59 8.61
C ALA A 190 26.10 12.07 7.37
N GLN A 191 25.81 10.77 7.32
CA GLN A 191 24.98 10.17 6.26
C GLN A 191 23.58 10.80 6.23
N THR A 192 22.97 10.98 7.40
CA THR A 192 21.62 11.55 7.53
C THR A 192 21.55 12.97 6.96
N ILE A 193 22.44 13.89 7.36
CA ILE A 193 22.41 15.27 6.86
C ILE A 193 22.70 15.37 5.36
N HIS A 194 23.61 14.57 4.81
CA HIS A 194 23.91 14.60 3.38
C HIS A 194 22.76 14.03 2.52
N ASN A 195 22.00 13.08 3.05
CA ASN A 195 20.88 12.49 2.32
C ASN A 195 19.60 13.34 2.34
N LEU A 196 19.48 14.36 3.20
CA LEU A 196 18.31 15.27 3.22
C LEU A 196 18.00 15.86 1.84
N VAL A 197 19.03 16.33 1.11
CA VAL A 197 18.89 16.89 -0.25
C VAL A 197 18.36 15.86 -1.25
N THR A 198 18.67 14.58 -1.07
CA THR A 198 18.21 13.51 -1.97
C THR A 198 16.76 13.10 -1.71
N PHE A 199 16.27 13.32 -0.49
CA PHE A 199 14.93 12.95 -0.04
C PHE A 199 13.94 14.11 -0.02
N ASP A 200 14.38 15.33 -0.35
CA ASP A 200 13.50 16.49 -0.49
C ASP A 200 12.55 16.30 -1.68
N HIS A 201 11.32 15.91 -1.37
CA HIS A 201 10.31 15.43 -2.32
C HIS A 201 8.94 15.94 -1.89
N ASP A 202 8.33 16.81 -2.69
CA ASP A 202 6.94 17.22 -2.50
C ASP A 202 5.97 16.11 -2.95
N TRP A 203 5.05 15.73 -2.07
CA TRP A 203 3.94 14.83 -2.35
C TRP A 203 2.61 15.59 -2.35
N ILE A 204 1.57 14.98 -2.93
CA ILE A 204 0.21 15.57 -3.01
C ILE A 204 -0.40 15.89 -1.63
N LEU A 205 0.12 15.28 -0.56
CA LEU A 205 -0.33 15.45 0.82
C LEU A 205 0.82 15.97 1.69
N ASN A 206 0.50 16.82 2.66
CA ASN A 206 1.45 17.48 3.54
C ASN A 206 2.14 16.45 4.45
N TYR A 207 1.37 15.57 5.09
CA TYR A 207 1.87 14.61 6.08
C TYR A 207 2.91 13.63 5.49
N PRO A 208 2.68 12.97 4.33
CA PRO A 208 3.72 12.20 3.65
C PRO A 208 4.95 13.03 3.26
N THR A 209 4.76 14.27 2.80
CA THR A 209 5.87 15.15 2.40
C THR A 209 6.85 15.35 3.55
N VAL A 210 6.38 15.82 4.72
CA VAL A 210 7.25 16.00 5.89
C VAL A 210 7.79 14.64 6.37
N MET A 211 6.95 13.61 6.46
CA MET A 211 7.32 12.32 7.05
C MET A 211 8.44 11.60 6.28
N PHE A 212 8.47 11.71 4.95
CA PHE A 212 9.45 11.03 4.09
C PHE A 212 10.64 11.90 3.66
N SER A 213 10.57 13.24 3.73
CA SER A 213 11.69 14.13 3.39
C SER A 213 12.64 14.35 4.57
N THR A 214 12.08 14.65 5.74
CA THR A 214 12.85 15.04 6.93
C THR A 214 12.46 14.25 8.19
N GLY A 215 11.29 13.60 8.19
CA GLY A 215 10.67 13.03 9.38
C GLY A 215 11.14 11.65 9.85
N PRO A 216 10.33 10.99 10.71
CA PRO A 216 10.58 9.64 11.20
C PRO A 216 10.83 8.58 10.11
N MET A 217 10.14 8.66 8.96
CA MET A 217 10.33 7.66 7.89
C MET A 217 11.60 7.93 7.08
N PHE A 218 11.98 9.20 6.90
CA PHE A 218 13.31 9.56 6.41
C PHE A 218 14.41 8.99 7.32
N LEU A 219 14.36 9.28 8.62
CA LEU A 219 15.35 8.80 9.59
C LEU A 219 15.38 7.25 9.67
N SER A 220 14.23 6.60 9.57
CA SER A 220 14.13 5.13 9.51
C SER A 220 14.78 4.55 8.26
N ALA A 221 14.65 5.20 7.10
CA ALA A 221 15.36 4.81 5.90
C ALA A 221 16.87 5.01 6.06
N GLN A 222 17.32 6.12 6.66
CA GLN A 222 18.74 6.35 6.95
C GLN A 222 19.31 5.29 7.90
N TYR A 223 18.57 4.91 8.94
CA TYR A 223 18.95 3.84 9.87
C TYR A 223 19.12 2.50 9.13
N GLY A 224 18.14 2.10 8.30
CA GLY A 224 18.23 0.87 7.52
C GLY A 224 19.42 0.85 6.54
N ILE A 225 19.69 1.98 5.87
CA ILE A 225 20.84 2.14 4.97
C ILE A 225 22.16 2.08 5.74
N TYR A 226 22.25 2.73 6.90
CA TYR A 226 23.47 2.77 7.70
C TYR A 226 23.81 1.39 8.27
N ILE A 227 22.85 0.72 8.91
CA ILE A 227 23.05 -0.61 9.52
C ILE A 227 23.37 -1.67 8.44
N SER A 228 22.73 -1.62 7.27
CA SER A 228 23.03 -2.57 6.18
C SER A 228 24.38 -2.33 5.51
N SER A 229 24.88 -1.09 5.46
CA SER A 229 26.22 -0.77 4.93
C SER A 229 27.36 -1.03 5.92
N HIS A 230 27.08 -1.00 7.23
CA HIS A 230 28.06 -1.23 8.31
C HIS A 230 27.92 -2.61 8.98
N ALA A 231 27.14 -3.53 8.38
CA ALA A 231 26.90 -4.86 8.91
C ALA A 231 28.21 -5.66 9.10
N GLY A 232 28.58 -5.90 10.36
CA GLY A 232 29.81 -6.61 10.73
C GLY A 232 31.01 -5.72 11.09
N ALA A 233 30.86 -4.40 11.09
CA ALA A 233 31.85 -3.51 11.70
C ALA A 233 31.88 -3.74 13.23
N GLN A 234 33.08 -4.00 13.79
CA GLN A 234 33.28 -3.98 15.24
C GLN A 234 33.37 -2.52 15.71
N GLY A 235 32.22 -1.87 15.88
CA GLY A 235 32.14 -0.51 16.39
C GLY A 235 30.71 0.04 16.41
N ASP A 236 30.33 0.55 17.58
CA ASP A 236 29.38 1.65 17.76
C ASP A 236 27.99 1.51 17.09
N PRO A 237 27.17 0.53 17.54
CA PRO A 237 25.81 0.38 17.06
C PRO A 237 24.93 1.57 17.49
N VAL A 238 24.14 2.09 16.55
CA VAL A 238 22.99 2.96 16.86
C VAL A 238 22.01 2.15 17.71
N ARG A 239 21.86 2.53 18.98
CA ARG A 239 20.98 1.83 19.92
C ARG A 239 19.55 2.36 19.85
N ILE A 240 18.60 1.52 20.20
CA ILE A 240 17.17 1.85 20.09
C ILE A 240 16.53 1.89 21.48
N LEU A 241 15.90 3.02 21.82
CA LEU A 241 15.14 3.16 23.05
C LEU A 241 13.77 2.44 22.88
N PRO A 242 13.50 1.35 23.62
CA PRO A 242 12.25 0.61 23.51
C PRO A 242 11.08 1.40 24.11
N LYS A 243 9.85 0.97 23.81
CA LYS A 243 8.62 1.53 24.35
C LYS A 243 8.60 1.59 25.90
N SER A 244 9.20 0.60 26.57
CA SER A 244 9.26 0.54 28.05
C SER A 244 10.09 1.67 28.67
N LEU A 245 11.16 2.13 27.99
CA LEU A 245 12.04 3.19 28.46
C LEU A 245 11.70 4.56 27.85
N TYR A 246 11.00 4.57 26.72
CA TYR A 246 10.61 5.78 26.00
C TYR A 246 9.20 6.28 26.36
N GLY A 247 8.29 5.41 26.79
CA GLY A 247 6.94 5.78 27.26
C GLY A 247 5.91 6.18 26.18
N LYS A 248 6.32 6.56 24.96
CA LYS A 248 5.37 6.99 23.92
C LYS A 248 4.43 5.85 23.51
N ASN A 249 3.13 6.15 23.44
CA ASN A 249 2.05 5.18 23.22
C ASN A 249 1.95 4.05 24.27
N ALA A 250 2.59 4.19 25.44
CA ALA A 250 2.35 3.33 26.59
C ALA A 250 1.01 3.66 27.25
N LYS A 251 0.30 2.63 27.70
CA LYS A 251 -0.82 2.79 28.63
C LYS A 251 -0.28 3.13 30.01
N GLU A 252 -1.15 3.70 30.84
CA GLU A 252 -0.86 3.92 32.25
C GLU A 252 -0.39 2.61 32.92
N GLY A 253 0.78 2.64 33.57
CA GLY A 253 1.43 1.48 34.17
C GLY A 253 2.13 0.49 33.20
N GLU A 254 2.08 0.69 31.88
CA GLU A 254 2.76 -0.20 30.90
C GLU A 254 4.27 0.06 30.78
N ALA A 255 4.71 1.28 31.10
CA ALA A 255 6.11 1.72 31.06
C ALA A 255 6.48 2.44 32.38
N PRO A 256 6.60 1.71 33.50
CA PRO A 256 6.97 2.30 34.79
C PRO A 256 8.40 2.85 34.77
N ASP A 257 9.28 2.20 34.00
CA ASP A 257 10.70 2.55 33.84
C ASP A 257 10.92 3.54 32.67
N SER A 258 9.93 4.39 32.37
CA SER A 258 10.07 5.38 31.29
C SER A 258 10.93 6.56 31.75
N PHE A 259 11.96 6.91 30.99
CA PHE A 259 12.71 8.15 31.17
C PHE A 259 11.89 9.39 30.80
N PHE A 260 10.79 9.22 30.05
CA PHE A 260 10.04 10.31 29.43
C PHE A 260 8.53 10.26 29.64
N SER A 261 7.91 11.43 29.73
CA SER A 261 6.47 11.65 29.65
C SER A 261 6.12 12.35 28.33
N HIS A 262 4.94 12.03 27.77
CA HIS A 262 4.53 12.48 26.43
C HIS A 262 3.25 13.29 26.49
N PHE A 263 3.29 14.50 25.96
CA PHE A 263 2.16 15.41 25.86
C PHE A 263 1.72 15.55 24.40
N TYR A 264 0.47 15.94 24.17
CA TYR A 264 -0.06 16.07 22.80
C TYR A 264 0.35 17.42 22.17
N GLY A 265 1.48 17.45 21.47
CA GLY A 265 1.80 18.43 20.42
C GLY A 265 1.31 17.98 19.04
N SER A 266 1.06 18.95 18.16
CA SER A 266 0.38 18.71 16.87
C SER A 266 0.99 19.55 15.74
N SER A 267 2.30 19.83 15.80
CA SER A 267 3.06 20.54 14.76
C SER A 267 3.07 19.82 13.40
N TRP A 268 2.79 18.51 13.42
CA TRP A 268 2.80 17.58 12.29
C TRP A 268 1.48 17.43 11.55
N HIS A 269 0.36 17.82 12.15
CA HIS A 269 -0.96 17.37 11.70
C HIS A 269 -1.76 18.52 11.08
N ALA A 270 -1.83 18.51 9.74
CA ALA A 270 -2.91 19.15 9.01
C ALA A 270 -4.12 18.17 8.89
N ASP A 271 -5.18 18.59 8.20
CA ASP A 271 -6.43 17.79 8.07
C ASP A 271 -6.21 16.40 7.44
N ASP A 272 -5.13 16.23 6.66
CA ASP A 272 -4.74 14.96 6.03
C ASP A 272 -4.23 13.91 7.05
N ALA A 273 -3.68 14.33 8.19
CA ALA A 273 -3.27 13.42 9.25
C ALA A 273 -4.47 12.65 9.85
N ALA A 274 -5.67 13.25 9.87
CA ALA A 274 -6.90 12.56 10.27
C ALA A 274 -7.28 11.44 9.27
N PHE A 275 -7.04 11.67 7.97
CA PHE A 275 -7.25 10.65 6.94
C PHE A 275 -6.21 9.52 7.02
N ILE A 276 -4.94 9.84 7.27
CA ILE A 276 -3.90 8.83 7.51
C ILE A 276 -4.19 8.03 8.79
N GLY A 277 -4.63 8.68 9.87
CA GLY A 277 -5.07 8.03 11.11
C GLY A 277 -6.28 7.11 10.88
N PHE A 278 -7.26 7.54 10.09
CA PHE A 278 -8.38 6.71 9.64
C PHE A 278 -7.90 5.47 8.87
N LEU A 279 -6.98 5.63 7.92
CA LEU A 279 -6.38 4.50 7.19
C LEU A 279 -5.56 3.58 8.10
N GLY A 280 -4.86 4.10 9.12
CA GLY A 280 -4.17 3.30 10.12
C GLY A 280 -5.12 2.43 10.95
N HIS A 281 -6.25 3.01 11.39
CA HIS A 281 -7.25 2.32 12.21
C HIS A 281 -8.10 1.33 11.40
N TRP A 282 -8.65 1.78 10.25
CA TRP A 282 -9.60 1.01 9.45
C TRP A 282 -8.97 0.26 8.29
N GLY A 283 -7.71 0.52 7.90
CA GLY A 283 -7.09 -0.04 6.70
C GLY A 283 -7.11 -1.57 6.62
N LYS A 284 -6.89 -2.26 7.76
CA LYS A 284 -7.00 -3.73 7.82
C LYS A 284 -8.43 -4.21 7.53
N VAL A 285 -9.44 -3.53 8.08
CA VAL A 285 -10.87 -3.80 7.79
C VAL A 285 -11.18 -3.48 6.31
N LEU A 286 -10.61 -2.37 5.82
CA LEU A 286 -10.50 -1.96 4.41
C LEU A 286 -10.18 -3.14 3.48
N LEU A 287 -9.00 -3.72 3.72
CA LEU A 287 -8.44 -4.83 2.95
C LEU A 287 -9.29 -6.10 3.07
N TRP A 288 -9.83 -6.42 4.26
CA TRP A 288 -10.72 -7.58 4.43
C TRP A 288 -12.04 -7.42 3.67
N ILE A 289 -12.66 -6.23 3.70
CA ILE A 289 -13.87 -5.93 2.92
C ILE A 289 -13.56 -6.04 1.42
N GLY A 290 -12.45 -5.46 0.97
CA GLY A 290 -11.99 -5.58 -0.42
C GLY A 290 -11.77 -7.04 -0.85
N LEU A 291 -11.17 -7.86 0.01
CA LEU A 291 -10.94 -9.28 -0.24
C LEU A 291 -12.27 -10.08 -0.30
N ILE A 292 -13.23 -9.78 0.57
CA ILE A 292 -14.57 -10.40 0.54
C ILE A 292 -15.31 -10.02 -0.76
N ILE A 293 -15.23 -8.76 -1.19
CA ILE A 293 -15.80 -8.30 -2.47
C ILE A 293 -15.12 -9.01 -3.64
N LEU A 294 -13.79 -9.16 -3.60
CA LEU A 294 -13.02 -9.87 -4.62
C LEU A 294 -13.45 -11.34 -4.73
N ILE A 295 -13.46 -12.07 -3.61
CA ILE A 295 -13.86 -13.48 -3.55
C ILE A 295 -15.31 -13.65 -4.00
N GLY A 296 -16.23 -12.82 -3.50
CA GLY A 296 -17.64 -12.85 -3.88
C GLY A 296 -17.87 -12.55 -5.37
N GLY A 297 -17.14 -11.58 -5.92
CA GLY A 297 -17.18 -11.22 -7.34
C GLY A 297 -16.65 -12.33 -8.26
N VAL A 298 -15.54 -12.96 -7.88
CA VAL A 298 -14.97 -14.13 -8.58
C VAL A 298 -15.93 -15.33 -8.48
N ALA A 299 -16.47 -15.61 -7.29
CA ALA A 299 -17.47 -16.67 -7.12
C ALA A 299 -18.71 -16.43 -8.00
N MET A 300 -19.20 -15.19 -8.11
CA MET A 300 -20.33 -14.85 -9.00
C MET A 300 -20.00 -15.00 -10.50
N MET A 301 -18.73 -15.02 -10.88
CA MET A 301 -18.29 -15.35 -12.25
C MET A 301 -18.16 -16.85 -12.49
N VAL A 302 -17.56 -17.58 -11.54
CA VAL A 302 -17.24 -19.01 -11.65
C VAL A 302 -18.47 -19.88 -11.45
N ILE A 303 -19.39 -19.51 -10.54
CA ILE A 303 -20.68 -20.17 -10.41
C ILE A 303 -21.41 -19.99 -11.74
N PRO A 304 -21.66 -21.07 -12.52
CA PRO A 304 -22.43 -20.95 -13.73
C PRO A 304 -23.80 -20.46 -13.32
N GLY A 305 -24.19 -19.31 -13.86
CA GLY A 305 -25.48 -18.72 -13.56
C GLY A 305 -26.57 -19.71 -13.93
N LYS A 306 -27.06 -20.48 -12.94
CA LYS A 306 -28.43 -20.97 -12.96
C LYS A 306 -29.22 -19.74 -13.34
N GLN A 307 -29.84 -19.78 -14.52
CA GLN A 307 -30.83 -18.77 -14.84
C GLN A 307 -31.81 -18.82 -13.67
N ARG A 308 -31.80 -17.77 -12.81
CA ARG A 308 -33.02 -17.34 -12.14
C ARG A 308 -33.93 -16.87 -13.26
N ARG A 309 -34.45 -17.84 -14.02
CA ARG A 309 -35.80 -17.77 -14.52
C ARG A 309 -36.61 -17.46 -13.28
N TYR A 310 -37.06 -16.22 -13.17
CA TYR A 310 -38.30 -15.91 -12.51
C TYR A 310 -39.42 -16.57 -13.36
N THR A 311 -39.42 -17.91 -13.42
CA THR A 311 -40.66 -18.65 -13.58
C THR A 311 -41.45 -18.30 -12.35
N LEU A 312 -42.42 -17.40 -12.52
CA LEU A 312 -43.49 -17.23 -11.54
C LEU A 312 -43.96 -18.62 -11.10
N ARG A 313 -44.28 -18.75 -9.81
CA ARG A 313 -44.82 -19.97 -9.20
C ARG A 313 -45.77 -20.67 -10.18
N ARG A 314 -45.55 -21.96 -10.42
CA ARG A 314 -46.62 -22.82 -10.96
C ARG A 314 -47.83 -22.69 -10.05
N ILE A 315 -48.94 -22.26 -10.61
CA ILE A 315 -50.26 -22.38 -9.99
C ILE A 315 -50.97 -23.52 -10.74
N GLY A 316 -51.44 -24.54 -10.03
CA GLY A 316 -52.32 -25.58 -10.58
C GLY A 316 -51.75 -26.50 -11.68
N GLY A 317 -50.46 -26.45 -12.01
CA GLY A 317 -49.81 -27.39 -12.94
C GLY A 317 -49.73 -26.97 -14.41
N TYR A 318 -50.18 -25.77 -14.77
CA TYR A 318 -50.04 -25.22 -16.12
C TYR A 318 -48.82 -24.27 -16.23
N ASP A 319 -48.16 -24.27 -17.39
CA ASP A 319 -47.05 -23.34 -17.69
C ASP A 319 -47.63 -22.05 -18.31
N VAL A 320 -47.50 -20.91 -17.63
CA VAL A 320 -48.04 -19.61 -18.08
C VAL A 320 -47.07 -18.94 -19.06
N LEU A 321 -47.57 -18.61 -20.26
CA LEU A 321 -46.83 -17.88 -21.30
C LEU A 321 -47.31 -16.43 -21.40
N PHE A 322 -46.39 -15.49 -21.18
CA PHE A 322 -46.60 -14.07 -21.43
C PHE A 322 -46.01 -13.67 -22.80
N PRO A 323 -46.64 -12.74 -23.54
CA PRO A 323 -46.12 -12.29 -24.82
C PRO A 323 -44.80 -11.53 -24.62
N ARG A 324 -43.93 -11.56 -25.63
CA ARG A 324 -42.71 -10.75 -25.66
C ARG A 324 -42.79 -9.69 -26.75
N TRP A 325 -42.23 -8.52 -26.45
CA TRP A 325 -42.14 -7.39 -27.36
C TRP A 325 -40.88 -7.50 -28.22
N SER A 326 -41.02 -7.33 -29.55
CA SER A 326 -39.89 -7.26 -30.47
C SER A 326 -39.56 -5.80 -30.77
N SER A 327 -38.39 -5.33 -30.34
CA SER A 327 -37.89 -4.00 -30.70
C SER A 327 -37.52 -3.85 -32.18
N ARG A 328 -37.49 -4.94 -32.96
CA ARG A 328 -37.25 -4.91 -34.42
C ARG A 328 -38.52 -4.80 -35.26
N THR A 329 -39.68 -5.19 -34.73
CA THR A 329 -40.93 -5.28 -35.50
C THR A 329 -42.12 -4.59 -34.83
N GLY A 330 -41.97 -4.06 -33.60
CA GLY A 330 -43.03 -3.30 -32.91
C GLY A 330 -44.27 -4.11 -32.59
N GLN A 331 -44.15 -5.44 -32.44
CA GLN A 331 -45.28 -6.35 -32.24
C GLN A 331 -45.02 -7.37 -31.13
N TRP A 332 -46.11 -7.68 -30.42
CA TRP A 332 -46.17 -8.75 -29.43
C TRP A 332 -46.31 -10.12 -30.10
N HIS A 333 -45.52 -11.09 -29.66
CA HIS A 333 -45.54 -12.45 -30.21
C HIS A 333 -45.47 -13.49 -29.09
N PHE A 334 -46.17 -14.61 -29.31
CA PHE A 334 -46.18 -15.78 -28.44
C PHE A 334 -45.42 -16.93 -29.11
N HIS A 335 -44.45 -17.52 -28.41
CA HIS A 335 -43.76 -18.72 -28.89
C HIS A 335 -44.51 -19.97 -28.42
N LEU A 336 -45.26 -20.59 -29.35
CA LEU A 336 -45.77 -21.94 -29.19
C LEU A 336 -44.68 -22.98 -29.53
N PRO A 337 -44.46 -24.02 -28.70
CA PRO A 337 -43.57 -25.13 -29.07
C PRO A 337 -44.16 -25.92 -30.23
N ARG A 338 -43.41 -26.05 -31.34
CA ARG A 338 -43.82 -26.84 -32.50
C ARG A 338 -43.83 -28.33 -32.14
N SER A 339 -44.96 -29.01 -32.37
CA SER A 339 -45.02 -30.48 -32.28
C SER A 339 -44.36 -31.09 -33.52
N GLU A 340 -43.41 -32.00 -33.32
CA GLU A 340 -42.84 -32.80 -34.39
C GLU A 340 -43.83 -33.91 -34.77
N ALA A 341 -44.22 -33.96 -36.05
CA ALA A 341 -44.92 -35.11 -36.65
C ALA A 341 -43.90 -36.06 -37.29
N PRO A 342 -44.11 -37.38 -37.26
CA PRO A 342 -43.13 -38.34 -37.77
C PRO A 342 -43.14 -38.39 -39.31
N SER A 343 -41.97 -38.24 -39.93
CA SER A 343 -41.78 -38.41 -41.38
C SER A 343 -41.63 -39.89 -41.74
N GLN A 344 -42.44 -40.38 -42.69
CA GLN A 344 -42.27 -41.69 -43.31
C GLN A 344 -41.05 -41.73 -44.26
N SER A 345 -40.51 -42.93 -44.43
CA SER A 345 -39.47 -43.28 -45.40
C SER A 345 -40.08 -43.72 -46.73
N ASP A 346 -39.51 -43.29 -47.86
CA ASP A 346 -39.65 -43.94 -49.16
C ASP A 346 -38.38 -43.73 -50.01
N SER A 347 -38.19 -44.56 -51.05
CA SER A 347 -36.87 -44.85 -51.62
C SER A 347 -36.82 -44.93 -53.16
N ILE A 348 -35.82 -44.26 -53.78
CA ILE A 348 -35.15 -44.64 -55.07
C ILE A 348 -36.07 -44.47 -56.34
N PRO A 349 -35.63 -44.37 -57.64
CA PRO A 349 -34.30 -44.48 -58.30
C PRO A 349 -33.84 -43.38 -59.31
N THR A 350 -32.56 -43.51 -59.72
CA THR A 350 -31.74 -43.17 -60.93
C THR A 350 -32.15 -42.22 -62.09
N SER A 351 -31.08 -41.72 -62.75
CA SER A 351 -30.87 -40.83 -63.93
C SER A 351 -31.47 -41.29 -65.30
N PRO A 352 -31.38 -40.47 -66.39
CA PRO A 352 -30.19 -40.56 -67.27
C PRO A 352 -29.68 -39.24 -67.97
N THR A 353 -28.56 -39.41 -68.68
CA THR A 353 -27.67 -38.48 -69.42
C THR A 353 -28.23 -37.91 -70.73
N TYR A 354 -27.67 -36.79 -71.23
CA TYR A 354 -27.39 -36.53 -72.66
C TYR A 354 -26.22 -35.52 -72.87
N THR A 355 -25.56 -35.57 -74.04
CA THR A 355 -24.42 -34.76 -74.51
C THR A 355 -24.86 -33.75 -75.60
N ASP A 356 -24.08 -32.88 -76.26
CA ASP A 356 -22.63 -32.61 -76.52
C ASP A 356 -22.42 -31.07 -76.62
N GLY A 357 -21.26 -30.44 -76.87
CA GLY A 357 -19.84 -30.84 -77.06
C GLY A 357 -19.02 -29.68 -77.70
N TYR A 358 -17.68 -29.70 -77.58
CA TYR A 358 -16.65 -28.85 -78.28
C TYR A 358 -16.70 -27.31 -78.01
N ASP A 359 -15.59 -26.54 -77.93
CA ASP A 359 -14.17 -26.73 -78.29
C ASP A 359 -13.15 -26.25 -77.21
N ASP A 360 -11.90 -26.68 -77.42
CA ASP A 360 -10.55 -26.31 -76.89
C ASP A 360 -10.28 -24.81 -76.53
N GLU A 361 -9.22 -24.39 -75.81
CA GLU A 361 -7.80 -24.82 -75.81
C GLU A 361 -7.09 -24.89 -74.41
N ARG A 362 -5.82 -25.34 -74.42
CA ARG A 362 -4.92 -25.75 -73.31
C ARG A 362 -3.89 -24.66 -72.96
N LEU A 363 -3.54 -24.38 -71.68
CA LEU A 363 -2.41 -24.89 -70.86
C LEU A 363 -0.99 -24.84 -71.52
N PRO A 364 0.15 -24.85 -70.76
CA PRO A 364 0.43 -24.55 -69.34
C PRO A 364 1.69 -23.63 -69.13
N PHE A 365 2.19 -23.44 -67.89
CA PHE A 365 3.51 -23.95 -67.45
C PHE A 365 3.88 -23.62 -65.98
N ASP A 366 4.52 -24.59 -65.33
CA ASP A 366 5.09 -24.55 -63.97
C ASP A 366 6.52 -23.95 -63.95
N MET A 367 6.96 -23.40 -62.81
CA MET A 367 8.19 -23.83 -62.10
C MET A 367 8.52 -23.05 -60.80
N ARG A 368 8.72 -23.81 -59.72
CA ARG A 368 9.66 -23.52 -58.59
C ARG A 368 11.09 -23.97 -59.03
N PRO A 369 12.23 -23.83 -58.28
CA PRO A 369 12.36 -23.69 -56.80
C PRO A 369 13.58 -22.86 -56.26
N VAL A 370 13.86 -23.04 -54.95
CA VAL A 370 15.16 -22.96 -54.22
C VAL A 370 15.53 -21.65 -53.48
N SER A 371 15.78 -21.82 -52.18
CA SER A 371 16.56 -20.91 -51.32
C SER A 371 18.00 -21.44 -51.15
N PRO A 372 18.99 -20.57 -50.89
CA PRO A 372 20.19 -20.94 -50.15
C PRO A 372 20.31 -20.22 -48.79
N ALA A 373 21.34 -20.61 -48.02
CA ALA A 373 21.42 -20.42 -46.57
C ALA A 373 22.36 -19.29 -46.10
N SER A 374 22.50 -19.20 -44.77
CA SER A 374 23.35 -18.32 -43.96
C SER A 374 24.85 -18.35 -44.28
N THR A 375 25.57 -17.28 -43.91
CA THR A 375 27.02 -17.32 -43.61
C THR A 375 27.40 -16.27 -42.57
N GLU A 376 28.38 -16.58 -41.72
CA GLU A 376 28.92 -15.71 -40.67
C GLU A 376 30.22 -14.98 -41.10
N SER A 377 30.47 -13.80 -40.54
CA SER A 377 31.81 -13.26 -40.17
C SER A 377 31.60 -11.86 -39.55
N SER A 378 31.82 -11.64 -38.26
CA SER A 378 33.10 -11.60 -37.51
C SER A 378 33.98 -10.38 -37.81
N PHE A 379 33.87 -9.36 -36.96
CA PHE A 379 34.97 -8.44 -36.64
C PHE A 379 35.00 -8.20 -35.13
N ALA A 380 36.14 -8.47 -34.51
CA ALA A 380 36.50 -7.91 -33.21
C ALA A 380 36.91 -6.44 -33.41
N GLY A 381 36.85 -5.55 -32.43
CA GLY A 381 36.45 -5.70 -31.03
C GLY A 381 37.34 -4.80 -30.18
N ASP A 382 36.79 -4.11 -29.18
CA ASP A 382 37.61 -3.49 -28.13
C ASP A 382 36.90 -3.51 -26.78
N GLN A 383 37.70 -3.50 -25.71
CA GLN A 383 37.31 -3.98 -24.38
C GLN A 383 37.05 -2.83 -23.42
N LEU A 384 35.85 -2.78 -22.81
CA LEU A 384 35.69 -2.18 -21.48
C LEU A 384 34.42 -2.70 -20.80
N ALA A 385 34.58 -3.80 -20.06
CA ALA A 385 33.54 -4.38 -19.22
C ALA A 385 34.03 -4.48 -17.78
N GLY A 386 33.21 -4.07 -16.79
CA GLY A 386 33.53 -4.40 -15.40
C GLY A 386 32.96 -3.54 -14.27
N ARG A 387 31.64 -3.36 -14.16
CA ARG A 387 30.92 -3.32 -12.86
C ARG A 387 29.38 -3.27 -13.03
N SER A 388 28.77 -4.41 -13.31
CA SER A 388 27.33 -4.62 -13.12
C SER A 388 27.04 -4.83 -11.63
N SER A 389 26.06 -4.11 -11.06
CA SER A 389 25.76 -4.20 -9.62
C SER A 389 25.10 -5.56 -9.26
N PRO A 390 25.33 -6.11 -8.05
CA PRO A 390 24.77 -7.40 -7.62
C PRO A 390 23.23 -7.48 -7.69
N LEU A 391 22.56 -6.33 -7.62
CA LEU A 391 21.11 -6.20 -7.77
C LEU A 391 20.64 -6.64 -9.17
N THR A 392 21.33 -6.20 -10.24
CA THR A 392 20.91 -6.49 -11.63
C THR A 392 20.93 -7.98 -11.96
N GLU A 393 21.94 -8.70 -11.46
CA GLU A 393 22.10 -10.15 -11.61
C GLU A 393 21.00 -10.92 -10.84
N THR A 394 20.64 -10.42 -9.65
CA THR A 394 19.58 -10.99 -8.80
C THR A 394 18.20 -10.83 -9.45
N PHE A 395 17.86 -9.64 -9.96
CA PHE A 395 16.61 -9.40 -10.69
C PHE A 395 16.48 -10.28 -11.94
N ARG A 396 17.58 -10.52 -12.66
CA ARG A 396 17.59 -11.37 -13.87
C ARG A 396 17.26 -12.84 -13.55
N ARG A 397 17.78 -13.36 -12.43
CA ARG A 397 17.51 -14.73 -11.96
C ARG A 397 16.07 -14.91 -11.47
N VAL A 398 15.50 -13.90 -10.79
CA VAL A 398 14.09 -13.91 -10.37
C VAL A 398 13.16 -13.91 -11.58
N ARG A 399 13.37 -13.00 -12.54
CA ARG A 399 12.57 -12.91 -13.77
C ARG A 399 12.53 -14.23 -14.55
N ASN A 400 13.69 -14.87 -14.71
CA ASN A 400 13.79 -16.12 -15.47
C ASN A 400 13.16 -17.31 -14.72
N ARG A 401 13.14 -17.32 -13.38
CA ARG A 401 12.40 -18.33 -12.59
C ARG A 401 10.88 -18.14 -12.67
N VAL A 402 10.38 -16.90 -12.67
CA VAL A 402 8.94 -16.63 -12.82
C VAL A 402 8.42 -17.05 -14.20
N ALA A 403 9.21 -16.84 -15.26
CA ALA A 403 8.86 -17.30 -16.60
C ALA A 403 8.72 -18.84 -16.71
N ALA A 404 9.55 -19.59 -15.97
CA ALA A 404 9.52 -21.06 -15.98
C ALA A 404 8.28 -21.66 -15.31
N PHE A 405 7.57 -20.91 -14.44
CA PHE A 405 6.31 -21.36 -13.83
C PHE A 405 5.07 -21.09 -14.69
N ALA A 406 5.19 -20.35 -15.80
CA ALA A 406 4.06 -19.93 -16.64
C ALA A 406 3.69 -20.92 -17.78
N HIS A 407 4.49 -21.97 -18.01
CA HIS A 407 4.32 -22.90 -19.14
C HIS A 407 4.41 -24.37 -18.72
N ALA A 408 3.35 -24.88 -18.08
CA ALA A 408 3.15 -26.31 -17.85
C ALA A 408 1.65 -26.67 -17.68
N ILE A 409 0.95 -26.90 -18.80
CA ILE A 409 -0.33 -27.64 -18.84
C ILE A 409 -0.31 -28.54 -20.09
N PRO A 410 -0.47 -29.87 -19.98
CA PRO A 410 -0.71 -30.76 -21.12
C PRO A 410 -2.22 -30.90 -21.42
N ASP A 411 -2.57 -30.92 -22.71
CA ASP A 411 -3.91 -31.30 -23.19
C ASP A 411 -4.05 -32.83 -23.29
N GLU A 412 -5.11 -33.40 -22.70
CA GLU A 412 -5.75 -34.60 -23.27
C GLU A 412 -7.20 -34.80 -22.75
N VAL A 413 -8.12 -35.22 -23.64
CA VAL A 413 -9.55 -35.37 -23.35
C VAL A 413 -10.02 -36.79 -23.67
N PRO A 414 -10.49 -37.58 -22.68
CA PRO A 414 -11.10 -38.89 -22.95
C PRO A 414 -12.54 -38.77 -23.43
N ARG A 415 -12.85 -39.39 -24.58
CA ARG A 415 -14.24 -39.60 -25.05
C ARG A 415 -14.93 -40.70 -24.23
N THR A 416 -16.20 -40.53 -23.89
CA THR A 416 -17.06 -41.59 -23.32
C THR A 416 -18.35 -41.78 -24.14
N PRO A 417 -18.92 -43.00 -24.23
CA PRO A 417 -19.93 -43.34 -25.24
C PRO A 417 -21.40 -43.25 -24.75
N HIS A 418 -22.33 -43.18 -25.71
CA HIS A 418 -23.78 -43.10 -25.50
C HIS A 418 -24.44 -44.39 -24.98
N ARG A 419 -25.54 -44.23 -24.22
CA ARG A 419 -26.67 -45.20 -24.15
C ARG A 419 -28.04 -44.46 -24.00
N PRO A 420 -29.18 -45.08 -24.37
CA PRO A 420 -30.38 -44.35 -24.83
C PRO A 420 -31.51 -44.06 -23.79
N ARG A 421 -32.50 -43.30 -24.26
CA ARG A 421 -33.70 -42.73 -23.56
C ARG A 421 -34.66 -43.75 -22.91
N ARG A 422 -35.43 -43.26 -21.92
CA ARG A 422 -36.80 -43.72 -21.57
C ARG A 422 -37.82 -42.58 -21.78
N HIS A 423 -39.11 -42.92 -21.86
CA HIS A 423 -40.20 -42.10 -22.45
C HIS A 423 -41.35 -41.78 -21.46
N ARG A 424 -42.30 -40.93 -21.92
CA ARG A 424 -43.60 -40.47 -21.32
C ARG A 424 -43.50 -39.29 -20.34
N SER A 425 -44.51 -38.41 -20.19
CA SER A 425 -45.90 -38.41 -20.72
C SER A 425 -46.37 -37.05 -21.29
N SER A 426 -47.64 -36.98 -21.70
CA SER A 426 -48.34 -35.86 -22.36
C SER A 426 -48.61 -34.64 -21.47
N ARG A 427 -48.83 -33.48 -22.09
CA ARG A 427 -49.27 -32.22 -21.46
C ARG A 427 -50.45 -31.60 -22.22
N GLY A 428 -51.46 -31.16 -21.50
CA GLY A 428 -52.49 -30.24 -22.01
C GLY A 428 -52.10 -28.78 -21.77
N TYR A 429 -52.72 -27.87 -22.53
CA TYR A 429 -52.51 -26.42 -22.42
C TYR A 429 -53.83 -25.73 -22.07
N LEU A 430 -53.77 -24.66 -21.30
CA LEU A 430 -54.92 -23.85 -20.91
C LEU A 430 -54.61 -22.39 -21.25
N PHE A 431 -55.49 -21.77 -22.03
CA PHE A 431 -55.29 -20.41 -22.56
C PHE A 431 -56.10 -19.42 -21.71
N PHE A 432 -55.46 -18.30 -21.35
CA PHE A 432 -56.14 -17.13 -20.79
C PHE A 432 -56.02 -15.98 -21.79
N LEU A 433 -57.16 -15.58 -22.37
CA LEU A 433 -57.29 -14.33 -23.12
C LEU A 433 -57.73 -13.24 -22.13
N PRO A 434 -56.89 -12.23 -21.83
CA PRO A 434 -57.34 -11.08 -21.06
C PRO A 434 -58.28 -10.24 -21.93
N ALA A 435 -59.54 -10.14 -21.52
CA ALA A 435 -60.53 -9.30 -22.17
C ALA A 435 -60.25 -7.82 -21.87
N ILE A 436 -59.57 -7.13 -22.79
CA ILE A 436 -59.49 -5.67 -22.81
C ILE A 436 -59.64 -5.20 -24.26
N PHE A 437 -60.88 -5.11 -24.74
CA PHE A 437 -61.33 -4.16 -25.78
C PHE A 437 -62.87 -4.09 -25.79
N THR A 438 -63.42 -3.31 -24.86
CA THR A 438 -64.75 -2.70 -25.00
C THR A 438 -64.61 -1.22 -24.69
N THR A 439 -64.73 -0.39 -25.73
CA THR A 439 -64.71 1.08 -25.67
C THR A 439 -66.11 1.65 -25.42
N GLN A 440 -66.17 2.90 -24.94
CA GLN A 440 -67.35 3.77 -24.65
C GLN A 440 -67.64 3.96 -23.14
N SER A 441 -68.03 5.14 -22.65
CA SER A 441 -68.03 6.50 -23.26
C SER A 441 -68.20 7.59 -22.18
N SER A 442 -67.87 8.85 -22.56
CA SER A 442 -68.54 10.11 -22.17
C SER A 442 -68.91 10.40 -20.70
N ASP A 443 -68.33 11.49 -20.19
CA ASP A 443 -68.96 12.59 -19.42
C ASP A 443 -69.67 12.29 -18.08
N LEU A 444 -69.19 12.93 -17.00
CA LEU A 444 -69.93 14.02 -16.31
C LEU A 444 -69.11 14.68 -15.18
N GLU A 445 -69.56 15.87 -14.77
CA GLU A 445 -68.86 16.85 -13.92
C GLU A 445 -69.07 16.68 -12.39
N ALA A 446 -68.40 17.58 -11.63
CA ALA A 446 -68.56 17.90 -10.20
C ALA A 446 -68.06 16.83 -9.20
N GLY A 447 -67.55 17.19 -8.02
CA GLY A 447 -67.31 18.49 -7.36
C GLY A 447 -66.44 18.29 -6.10
N PRO A 448 -66.11 19.33 -5.32
CA PRO A 448 -65.13 19.23 -4.23
C PRO A 448 -65.66 18.56 -2.94
N GLU A 449 -64.70 18.21 -2.07
CA GLU A 449 -64.77 17.80 -0.64
C GLU A 449 -66.01 18.25 0.17
N PRO A 450 -66.43 17.49 1.22
CA PRO A 450 -65.78 17.63 2.55
C PRO A 450 -65.80 16.31 3.41
N PRO A 451 -65.73 16.27 4.77
CA PRO A 451 -64.62 15.59 5.47
C PRO A 451 -65.07 14.62 6.60
N VAL A 452 -64.17 14.33 7.57
CA VAL A 452 -64.44 13.77 8.94
C VAL A 452 -64.67 12.24 8.97
N PRO A 453 -64.25 11.50 10.03
CA PRO A 453 -63.64 11.92 11.31
C PRO A 453 -62.13 11.69 11.45
#